data_AF-A0A2D9B1H0-F1
#
_entry.id   AF-A0A2D9B1H0-F1
#
_cell.length_a   1.000
_cell.length_b   1.000
_cell.length_c   1.000
_cell.angle_alpha   90.00
_cell.angle_beta   90.00
_cell.angle_gamma   90.00
#
_symmetry.space_group_name_H-M   'P 1'
#
loop_
_entity.id
_entity.type
_entity.pdbx_description
1 polymer ?
#
loop_
_entity_poly.entity_id
_entity_poly.type
_entity_poly.pdbx_seq_one_letter_code
_entity_poly.pdbx_strand_id
1 'polypeptide(L)'
;MFKEIKYLFYIISIFFFIFFSLKYYFSDDNRKIYFRSINEIDNKIKINEKNLFVLDSDTDNIIEYVDGNLDEKTKKYKFWELLK
;
A
#
# COMPACT_ATOMS: atom_id res chain seq x y z
N MET A 1 40.15 8.32 22.88
CA MET A 1 40.04 6.85 22.66
C MET A 1 38.72 6.24 23.15
N PHE A 2 38.20 6.56 24.35
CA PHE A 2 36.90 6.03 24.81
C PHE A 2 35.69 6.52 23.98
N LYS A 3 35.72 7.75 23.45
CA LYS A 3 34.66 8.27 22.56
C LYS A 3 34.60 7.50 21.24
N GLU A 4 35.77 7.16 20.71
CA GLU A 4 35.98 6.44 19.46
C GLU A 4 35.54 4.98 19.59
N ILE A 5 35.83 4.33 20.74
CA ILE A 5 35.32 2.99 21.08
C ILE A 5 33.78 2.99 21.14
N LYS A 6 33.15 4.04 21.69
CA LYS A 6 31.69 4.17 21.73
C LYS A 6 31.07 4.19 20.33
N TYR A 7 31.65 4.95 19.39
CA TYR A 7 31.17 4.98 18.01
C TYR A 7 31.38 3.66 17.28
N LEU A 8 32.51 2.98 17.51
CA LEU A 8 32.78 1.66 16.96
C LEU A 8 31.76 0.62 17.44
N PHE A 9 31.36 0.67 18.72
CA PHE A 9 30.30 -0.19 19.25
C PHE A 9 28.95 0.03 18.54
N TYR A 10 28.57 1.27 18.26
CA TYR A 10 27.34 1.57 17.52
C TYR A 10 27.37 1.01 16.10
N ILE A 11 28.50 1.17 15.39
CA ILE A 11 28.66 0.64 14.02
C ILE A 11 28.54 -0.89 14.02
N ILE A 12 29.20 -1.56 14.97
CA ILE A 12 29.15 -3.02 15.11
C ILE A 12 27.73 -3.48 15.42
N SER A 13 27.03 -2.79 16.32
CA SER A 13 25.65 -3.12 16.67
C SER A 13 24.71 -3.02 15.46
N ILE A 14 24.83 -1.94 14.66
CA ILE A 14 24.06 -1.76 13.42
C ILE A 14 24.42 -2.84 12.40
N PHE A 15 25.72 -3.14 12.22
CA PHE A 15 26.18 -4.17 11.32
C PHE A 15 25.60 -5.55 11.67
N PHE A 16 25.65 -5.94 12.94
CA PHE A 16 25.07 -7.20 13.40
C PHE A 16 23.56 -7.23 13.20
N PHE A 17 22.87 -6.14 13.51
CA PHE A 17 21.42 -6.06 13.26
C PHE A 17 21.09 -6.35 11.80
N ILE A 18 21.75 -5.66 10.86
CA ILE A 18 21.55 -5.87 9.42
C ILE A 18 21.92 -7.30 9.03
N PHE A 19 23.06 -7.82 9.50
CA PHE A 19 23.52 -9.18 9.18
C PHE A 19 22.52 -10.24 9.63
N PHE A 20 22.02 -10.16 10.87
CA PHE A 20 21.04 -11.11 11.39
C PHE A 20 19.69 -10.99 10.68
N SER A 21 19.22 -9.79 10.38
CA SER A 21 18.01 -9.58 9.58
C SER A 21 18.15 -10.23 8.20
N LEU A 22 19.22 -9.94 7.47
CA LEU A 22 19.46 -10.53 6.15
C LEU A 22 19.53 -12.05 6.22
N LYS A 23 20.27 -12.61 7.19
CA LYS A 23 20.36 -14.05 7.40
C LYS A 23 18.99 -14.69 7.65
N TYR A 24 18.15 -14.04 8.46
CA TYR A 24 16.80 -14.53 8.72
C TYR A 24 15.92 -14.48 7.47
N TYR A 25 15.89 -13.36 6.75
CA TYR A 25 15.05 -13.21 5.56
C TYR A 25 15.47 -14.14 4.41
N PHE A 26 16.77 -14.37 4.24
CA PHE A 26 17.31 -15.31 3.26
C PHE A 26 17.34 -16.77 3.72
N SER A 27 16.91 -17.06 4.95
CA SER A 27 16.80 -18.44 5.41
C SER A 27 15.78 -19.23 4.58
N ASP A 28 16.06 -20.51 4.38
CA ASP A 28 15.16 -21.40 3.63
C ASP A 28 13.79 -21.51 4.31
N ASP A 29 13.73 -21.44 5.64
CA ASP A 29 12.48 -21.50 6.38
C ASP A 29 11.61 -20.28 6.11
N ASN A 30 12.18 -19.07 6.16
CA ASN A 30 11.45 -17.86 5.81
C ASN A 30 11.02 -17.88 4.34
N ARG A 31 11.88 -18.34 3.43
CA ARG A 31 11.54 -18.48 2.00
C ARG A 31 10.37 -19.44 1.78
N LYS A 32 10.31 -20.57 2.49
CA LYS A 32 9.20 -21.53 2.42
C LYS A 32 7.90 -20.93 2.96
N ILE A 33 7.95 -20.23 4.09
CA ILE A 33 6.77 -19.56 4.69
C ILE A 33 6.24 -18.49 3.73
N TYR A 34 7.13 -17.64 3.22
CA TYR A 34 6.79 -16.61 2.24
C TYR A 34 6.09 -17.21 1.02
N PHE A 35 6.67 -18.24 0.41
CA PHE A 35 6.09 -18.88 -0.78
C PHE A 35 4.70 -19.47 -0.51
N ARG A 36 4.50 -20.14 0.64
CA ARG A 36 3.19 -20.67 1.03
C ARG A 36 2.15 -19.56 1.21
N SER A 37 2.53 -18.46 1.87
CA SER A 37 1.64 -17.31 2.08
C SER A 37 1.21 -16.68 0.76
N ILE A 38 2.14 -16.44 -0.17
CA ILE A 38 1.83 -15.90 -1.49
C ILE A 38 0.88 -16.83 -2.25
N ASN A 39 1.14 -18.14 -2.22
CA ASN A 39 0.28 -19.10 -2.90
C ASN A 39 -1.14 -19.17 -2.30
N GLU A 40 -1.27 -19.00 -0.98
CA GLU A 40 -2.57 -18.92 -0.31
C GLU A 40 -3.35 -17.66 -0.74
N ILE A 41 -2.67 -16.51 -0.83
CA ILE A 41 -3.27 -15.25 -1.29
C ILE A 41 -3.72 -15.39 -2.75
N ASP A 42 -2.88 -15.94 -3.62
CA ASP A 42 -3.21 -16.18 -5.04
C ASP A 42 -4.45 -17.09 -5.18
N ASN A 43 -4.53 -18.15 -4.38
CA ASN A 43 -5.70 -19.02 -4.36
C ASN A 43 -6.97 -18.28 -3.90
N LYS A 44 -6.87 -17.43 -2.86
CA LYS A 44 -7.99 -16.60 -2.39
C LYS A 44 -8.45 -15.62 -3.46
N ILE A 45 -7.51 -14.96 -4.15
CA ILE A 45 -7.82 -14.05 -5.27
C ILE A 45 -8.56 -14.81 -6.36
N LYS A 46 -8.07 -15.96 -6.80
CA LYS A 46 -8.72 -16.77 -7.84
C LYS A 46 -10.13 -17.23 -7.46
N ILE A 47 -10.37 -17.54 -6.19
CA ILE A 47 -11.71 -17.88 -5.69
C ILE A 47 -12.62 -16.64 -5.73
N ASN A 48 -12.12 -15.49 -5.28
CA ASN A 48 -12.88 -14.25 -5.27
C ASN A 48 -13.17 -13.72 -6.69
N GLU A 49 -12.22 -13.83 -7.62
CA GLU A 49 -12.40 -13.51 -9.04
C GLU A 49 -13.54 -14.32 -9.67
N LYS A 50 -13.65 -15.61 -9.35
CA LYS A 50 -14.78 -16.44 -9.81
C LYS A 50 -16.12 -16.00 -9.24
N ASN A 51 -16.13 -15.40 -8.05
CA ASN A 51 -17.33 -14.97 -7.35
C ASN A 51 -17.68 -13.49 -7.58
N LEU A 52 -16.85 -12.75 -8.32
CA LEU A 52 -17.10 -11.37 -8.67
C LEU A 52 -18.23 -11.29 -9.69
N PHE A 53 -19.30 -10.57 -9.34
CA PHE A 53 -20.35 -10.25 -10.30
C PHE A 53 -19.80 -9.19 -11.26
N VAL A 54 -19.96 -9.44 -12.56
CA VAL A 54 -19.69 -8.44 -13.59
C VAL A 54 -20.87 -7.48 -13.57
N LEU A 55 -20.58 -6.20 -13.31
CA LEU A 55 -21.56 -5.14 -13.44
C LEU A 55 -21.72 -4.80 -14.91
N ASP A 56 -22.96 -4.78 -15.39
CA ASP A 56 -23.26 -4.25 -16.70
C ASP A 56 -22.96 -2.75 -16.73
N SER A 57 -22.60 -2.27 -17.91
CA SER A 57 -22.33 -0.84 -18.12
C SER A 57 -23.61 -0.04 -17.93
N ASP A 58 -23.60 0.92 -17.01
CA ASP A 58 -24.70 1.85 -16.73
C ASP A 58 -24.54 3.19 -17.47
N THR A 59 -23.67 3.23 -18.48
CA THR A 59 -23.27 4.49 -19.13
C THR A 59 -24.27 5.03 -20.14
N ASP A 60 -25.34 4.31 -20.45
CA ASP A 60 -26.31 4.66 -21.50
C ASP A 60 -27.08 5.97 -21.22
N ASN A 61 -27.16 6.41 -19.96
CA ASN A 61 -27.86 7.63 -19.56
C ASN A 61 -26.96 8.59 -18.75
N ILE A 62 -25.65 8.58 -19.00
CA ILE A 62 -24.77 9.58 -18.37
C ILE A 62 -25.20 10.96 -18.87
N ILE A 63 -25.61 11.80 -17.94
CA ILE A 63 -25.91 13.20 -18.20
C ILE A 63 -24.57 13.87 -18.50
N GLU A 64 -24.36 14.26 -19.75
CA GLU A 64 -23.22 15.10 -20.13
C GLU A 64 -23.37 16.43 -19.38
N TYR A 65 -22.36 16.79 -18.59
CA TYR A 65 -22.34 18.08 -17.91
C TYR A 65 -22.21 19.18 -18.97
N VAL A 66 -23.34 19.72 -19.42
CA VAL A 66 -23.37 20.84 -20.34
C VAL A 66 -22.86 22.07 -19.58
N ASP A 67 -21.68 22.54 -19.95
CA ASP A 67 -20.97 23.70 -19.40
C ASP A 67 -21.68 25.05 -19.71
N GLY A 68 -22.99 25.01 -19.91
CA GLY A 68 -23.84 26.08 -20.41
C GLY A 68 -24.99 26.32 -19.46
N ASN A 69 -24.69 26.96 -18.33
CA ASN A 69 -25.53 27.84 -17.50
C ASN A 69 -24.94 27.94 -16.09
N LEU A 70 -23.65 28.29 -16.00
CA LEU A 70 -23.08 28.84 -14.77
C LEU A 70 -23.62 30.28 -14.61
N ASP A 71 -24.94 30.42 -14.42
CA ASP A 71 -25.53 31.64 -13.88
C ASP A 71 -24.86 31.90 -12.54
N GLU A 72 -23.83 32.76 -12.51
CA GLU A 72 -23.21 33.62 -11.47
C GLU A 72 -23.37 33.32 -9.94
N LYS A 73 -23.94 32.19 -9.54
CA LYS A 73 -24.37 31.82 -8.19
C LYS A 73 -23.77 30.48 -7.76
N THR A 74 -22.61 30.09 -8.28
CA THR A 74 -21.86 28.99 -7.70
C THR A 74 -21.38 29.39 -6.31
N LYS A 75 -22.05 28.89 -5.26
CA LYS A 75 -21.56 28.99 -3.89
C LYS A 75 -20.14 28.43 -3.87
N LYS A 76 -19.16 29.23 -3.44
CA LYS A 76 -17.78 28.76 -3.26
C LYS A 76 -17.80 27.54 -2.34
N TYR A 77 -17.52 26.37 -2.89
CA TYR A 77 -17.48 25.13 -2.13
C TYR A 77 -16.33 25.21 -1.13
N LYS A 78 -16.68 25.08 0.14
CA LYS A 78 -15.77 25.25 1.27
C LYS A 78 -15.27 23.92 1.80
N PHE A 79 -14.89 23.02 0.89
CA PHE A 79 -14.48 21.67 1.24
C PHE A 79 -13.41 21.66 2.36
N TRP A 80 -12.45 22.57 2.26
CA TRP A 80 -11.38 22.73 3.25
C TRP A 80 -11.82 23.27 4.62
N GLU A 81 -12.98 23.93 4.72
CA GLU A 81 -13.54 24.35 6.02
C GLU A 81 -14.16 23.18 6.78
N LEU A 82 -14.54 22.10 6.11
CA LEU A 82 -15.14 20.91 6.73
C LEU A 82 -14.11 19.97 7.37
N LEU A 83 -12.82 20.12 7.02
CA LEU A 83 -11.72 19.28 7.51
C LEU A 83 -11.03 19.85 8.75
N LYS A 84 -11.56 20.93 9.33
CA LYS A 84 -11.02 21.60 10.51
C LYS A 84 -11.79 21.18 11.76
#